data_AF-A0A3B9ABL5-F1
#
_entry.id   AF-A0A3B9ABL5-F1
#
_cell.length_a   1.000
_cell.length_b   1.000
_cell.length_c   1.000
_cell.angle_alpha   90.00
_cell.angle_beta   90.00
_cell.angle_gamma   90.00
#
_symmetry.space_group_name_H-M   'P 1'
#
loop_
_entity.id
_entity.type
_entity.pdbx_description
1 polymer ?
#
loop_
_entity_poly.entity_id
_entity_poly.type
_entity_poly.pdbx_seq_one_letter_code
_entity_poly.pdbx_strand_id
1 'polypeptide(L)'
;MLQSRLAKFSAADEDLLFRSVVVVGVIATAVLLKPFDGFPDRTILLALSLVFAYLLTTFIIQRLSKDTGNLALALKSLGQVDALLLGGFVVYIEFDAFSSAVFFGLLQYRALTNGGMARWRRDNLAFIAGLLVCYALLRPSLEISYTPYASTLALLMVAAYLCIFGYVSFLKNAGLRRMIAQMEQEQIRLKMLNYQFSKYLSPNLKEKIEQDREVKLSTQRKRLVVFFSDIVGFSEIADRMDD
;
A
#
# COMPACT_ATOMS: atom_id res chain seq x y z
N MET A 1 21.85 7.30 5.97
CA MET A 1 21.15 6.45 6.96
C MET A 1 19.63 6.67 6.99
N LEU A 2 19.11 7.91 6.93
CA LEU A 2 17.65 8.15 6.90
C LEU A 2 16.95 7.61 5.65
N GLN A 3 17.55 7.78 4.46
CA GLN A 3 16.94 7.34 3.19
C GLN A 3 16.76 5.82 3.09
N SER A 4 17.65 5.01 3.69
CA SER A 4 17.50 3.55 3.68
C SER A 4 16.47 3.02 4.70
N ARG A 5 16.20 3.79 5.77
CA ARG A 5 15.11 3.48 6.72
C ARG A 5 13.75 3.89 6.18
N LEU A 6 13.64 5.02 5.48
CA LEU A 6 12.39 5.47 4.85
C LEU A 6 11.98 4.59 3.66
N ALA A 7 12.93 3.95 2.98
CA ALA A 7 12.64 2.92 1.97
C ALA A 7 12.07 1.61 2.57
N LYS A 8 12.15 1.42 3.90
CA LYS A 8 11.58 0.29 4.65
C LYS A 8 10.29 0.65 5.38
N PHE A 9 9.64 1.75 5.01
CA PHE A 9 8.36 2.11 5.62
C PHE A 9 7.28 1.10 5.20
N SER A 10 6.82 0.29 6.15
CA SER A 10 5.86 -0.79 5.89
C SER A 10 4.44 -0.21 5.78
N ALA A 11 3.56 -0.91 5.07
CA ALA A 11 2.12 -0.58 5.06
C ALA A 11 1.51 -0.54 6.47
N ALA A 12 2.05 -1.34 7.40
CA ALA A 12 1.65 -1.31 8.81
C ALA A 12 2.05 0.00 9.51
N ASP A 13 3.22 0.55 9.18
CA ASP A 13 3.73 1.80 9.77
C ASP A 13 2.93 3.00 9.24
N GLU A 14 2.55 2.99 7.96
CA GLU A 14 1.66 4.00 7.36
C GLU A 14 0.28 4.02 8.05
N ASP A 15 -0.30 2.85 8.30
CA ASP A 15 -1.58 2.73 9.00
C ASP A 15 -1.47 3.15 10.48
N LEU A 16 -0.35 2.85 11.15
CA LEU A 16 -0.11 3.29 12.53
C LEU A 16 0.04 4.80 12.62
N LEU A 17 0.82 5.42 11.73
CA LEU A 17 0.96 6.88 11.66
C LEU A 17 -0.40 7.55 11.44
N PHE A 18 -1.17 7.08 10.46
CA PHE A 18 -2.52 7.61 10.21
C PHE A 18 -3.38 7.56 11.48
N ARG A 19 -3.44 6.40 12.14
CA ARG A 19 -4.26 6.25 13.36
C ARG A 19 -3.81 7.17 14.47
N SER A 20 -2.50 7.29 14.71
CA SER A 20 -2.00 8.18 15.77
C SER A 20 -2.42 9.64 15.53
N VAL A 21 -2.31 10.13 14.29
CA VAL A 21 -2.71 11.50 13.95
C VAL A 21 -4.20 11.68 14.08
N VAL A 22 -5.00 10.76 13.53
CA VAL A 22 -6.46 10.83 13.60
C VAL A 22 -6.94 10.81 15.04
N VAL A 23 -6.41 9.91 15.86
CA VAL A 23 -6.74 9.81 17.29
C VAL A 23 -6.44 11.13 18.01
N VAL A 24 -5.24 11.68 17.83
CA VAL A 24 -4.85 12.95 18.47
C VAL A 24 -5.74 14.09 17.98
N GLY A 25 -6.04 14.16 16.68
CA GLY A 25 -6.93 15.15 16.10
C GLY A 25 -8.36 15.04 16.64
N VAL A 26 -8.92 13.84 16.66
CA VAL A 26 -10.26 13.53 17.19
C VAL A 26 -10.38 13.97 18.65
N ILE A 27 -9.40 13.60 19.49
CA ILE A 27 -9.38 14.00 20.91
C ILE A 27 -9.29 15.52 21.04
N ALA A 28 -8.35 16.15 20.33
CA ALA A 28 -8.13 17.58 20.47
C ALA A 28 -9.34 18.41 20.00
N THR A 29 -9.95 18.02 18.89
CA THR A 29 -11.19 18.63 18.38
C THR A 29 -12.36 18.40 19.33
N ALA A 30 -12.51 17.20 19.90
CA ALA A 30 -13.56 16.90 20.89
C ALA A 30 -13.44 17.78 22.14
N VAL A 31 -12.23 17.93 22.68
CA VAL A 31 -11.95 18.74 23.88
C VAL A 31 -12.24 20.22 23.64
N LEU A 32 -11.93 20.74 22.45
CA LEU A 32 -12.18 22.15 22.11
C LEU A 32 -13.66 22.46 21.86
N LEU A 33 -14.42 21.51 21.31
CA LEU A 33 -15.85 21.68 21.03
C LEU A 33 -16.72 21.53 22.27
N LYS A 34 -16.31 20.69 23.22
CA LYS A 34 -17.01 20.46 24.49
C LYS A 34 -16.06 20.80 25.65
N PRO A 35 -15.78 22.10 25.86
CA PRO A 35 -14.82 22.55 26.88
C PRO A 35 -15.29 22.18 28.29
N PHE A 36 -14.32 21.94 29.17
CA PHE A 36 -14.54 21.47 30.53
C PHE A 36 -15.10 22.56 31.44
N ASP A 37 -16.27 22.33 32.04
CA ASP A 37 -16.81 23.12 33.15
C ASP A 37 -16.49 22.49 34.53
N GLY A 38 -15.32 21.86 34.71
CA GLY A 38 -14.89 21.26 35.99
C GLY A 38 -13.93 20.07 35.88
N PHE A 39 -13.74 19.32 36.99
CA PHE A 39 -12.96 18.05 37.04
C PHE A 39 -13.23 17.19 35.81
N PRO A 40 -12.25 16.42 35.30
CA PRO A 40 -12.42 15.71 34.04
C PRO A 40 -13.64 14.79 34.14
N ASP A 41 -14.66 15.11 33.34
CA ASP A 41 -15.90 14.36 33.32
C ASP A 41 -15.58 12.89 33.01
N ARG A 42 -16.24 11.96 33.72
CA ARG A 42 -15.93 10.52 33.65
C ARG A 42 -15.99 10.00 32.21
N THR A 43 -16.83 10.64 31.40
CA THR A 43 -17.03 10.43 29.97
C THR A 43 -15.76 10.63 29.14
N ILE A 44 -14.95 11.65 29.43
CA ILE A 44 -13.73 11.98 28.66
C ILE A 44 -12.56 11.09 29.06
N LEU A 45 -12.42 10.77 30.35
CA LEU A 45 -11.44 9.76 30.80
C LEU A 45 -11.74 8.38 30.22
N LEU A 46 -13.03 8.02 30.11
CA LEU A 46 -13.46 6.82 29.41
C LEU A 46 -13.15 6.89 27.91
N ALA A 47 -13.40 8.03 27.25
CA ALA A 47 -13.07 8.22 25.83
C ALA A 47 -11.55 8.09 25.58
N LEU A 48 -10.71 8.74 26.40
CA LEU A 48 -9.25 8.64 26.31
C LEU A 48 -8.75 7.22 26.55
N SER A 49 -9.31 6.50 27.54
CA SER A 49 -8.93 5.11 27.81
C SER A 49 -9.38 4.15 26.71
N LEU A 50 -10.57 4.35 26.12
CA LEU A 50 -11.05 3.58 24.96
C LEU A 50 -10.17 3.80 23.73
N VAL A 51 -9.75 5.04 23.49
CA VAL A 51 -8.88 5.38 22.37
C VAL A 51 -7.47 4.82 22.58
N PHE A 52 -6.94 4.86 23.80
CA PHE A 52 -5.67 4.20 24.14
C PHE A 52 -5.77 2.68 23.97
N ALA A 53 -6.87 2.06 24.44
CA ALA A 53 -7.13 0.64 24.24
C ALA A 53 -7.27 0.30 22.75
N TYR A 54 -7.85 1.17 21.93
CA TYR A 54 -7.92 1.01 20.48
C TYR A 54 -6.53 1.04 19.84
N LEU A 55 -5.67 1.99 20.21
CA LEU A 55 -4.28 2.02 19.73
C LEU A 55 -3.48 0.79 20.18
N LEU A 56 -3.68 0.32 21.41
CA LEU A 56 -3.02 -0.88 21.91
C LEU A 56 -3.48 -2.16 21.20
N THR A 57 -4.80 -2.32 21.02
CA THR A 57 -5.37 -3.48 20.32
C THR A 57 -4.97 -3.50 18.85
N THR A 58 -4.94 -2.35 18.17
CA THR A 58 -4.45 -2.26 16.79
C THR A 58 -2.96 -2.64 16.68
N PHE A 59 -2.13 -2.19 17.61
CA PHE A 59 -0.71 -2.56 17.67
C PHE A 59 -0.51 -4.07 17.90
N ILE A 60 -1.26 -4.65 18.84
CA ILE A 60 -1.23 -6.09 19.15
C ILE A 60 -1.69 -6.91 17.93
N ILE A 61 -2.82 -6.54 17.31
CA ILE A 61 -3.36 -7.22 16.11
C ILE A 61 -2.35 -7.17 14.96
N GLN A 62 -1.71 -6.03 14.72
CA GLN A 62 -0.69 -5.91 13.69
C GLN A 62 0.52 -6.80 13.95
N ARG A 63 0.96 -6.92 15.21
CA ARG A 63 2.09 -7.77 15.60
C ARG A 63 1.76 -9.26 15.44
N LEU A 64 0.61 -9.70 15.93
CA LEU A 64 0.15 -11.10 15.83
C LEU A 64 -0.15 -11.52 14.38
N SER A 65 -0.70 -10.59 13.58
CA SER A 65 -1.04 -10.87 12.18
C SER A 65 0.18 -10.93 11.26
N LYS A 66 1.30 -10.35 11.69
CA LYS A 66 2.57 -10.41 10.96
C LYS A 66 3.17 -11.82 10.98
N ASP A 67 3.06 -12.52 12.11
CA ASP A 67 3.58 -13.89 12.26
C ASP A 67 2.67 -14.95 11.60
N THR A 68 1.37 -14.67 11.47
CA THR A 68 0.38 -15.61 10.91
C THR A 68 0.14 -15.45 9.40
N GLY A 69 0.82 -14.50 8.73
CA GLY A 69 0.65 -14.24 7.29
C GLY A 69 -0.64 -13.50 6.90
N ASN A 70 -1.54 -13.24 7.85
CA ASN A 70 -2.85 -12.60 7.63
C ASN A 70 -2.82 -11.06 7.76
N LEU A 71 -1.64 -10.44 7.78
CA LEU A 71 -1.46 -9.00 7.99
C LEU A 71 -2.31 -8.14 7.04
N ALA A 72 -2.40 -8.51 5.76
CA ALA A 72 -3.17 -7.75 4.78
C ALA A 72 -4.68 -7.73 5.08
N LEU A 73 -5.24 -8.86 5.55
CA LEU A 73 -6.63 -8.96 5.96
C LEU A 73 -6.90 -8.15 7.23
N ALA A 74 -5.98 -8.23 8.20
CA ALA A 74 -6.05 -7.46 9.42
C ALA A 74 -6.02 -5.95 9.15
N LEU A 75 -5.07 -5.44 8.34
CA LEU A 75 -5.02 -4.02 8.00
C LEU A 75 -6.30 -3.54 7.29
N LYS A 76 -6.88 -4.38 6.44
CA LYS A 76 -8.13 -4.08 5.74
C LYS A 76 -9.32 -3.95 6.71
N SER A 77 -9.53 -4.90 7.62
CA SER A 77 -10.64 -4.85 8.58
C SER A 77 -10.48 -3.67 9.54
N LEU A 78 -9.26 -3.44 9.99
CA LEU A 78 -8.91 -2.37 10.92
C LEU A 78 -9.10 -0.99 10.27
N GLY A 79 -8.89 -0.86 8.96
CA GLY A 79 -9.24 0.34 8.19
C GLY A 79 -10.76 0.61 8.11
N GLN A 80 -11.59 -0.44 8.04
CA GLN A 80 -13.06 -0.29 8.06
C GLN A 80 -13.56 0.15 9.45
N VAL A 81 -12.94 -0.36 10.51
CA VAL A 81 -13.22 0.09 11.88
C VAL A 81 -12.86 1.56 12.05
N ASP A 82 -11.69 2.00 11.53
CA ASP A 82 -11.31 3.42 11.53
C ASP A 82 -12.37 4.30 10.85
N ALA A 83 -12.88 3.87 9.69
CA ALA A 83 -13.90 4.60 8.94
C ALA A 83 -15.24 4.66 9.69
N LEU A 84 -15.66 3.56 10.32
CA LEU A 84 -16.87 3.51 11.14
C LEU A 84 -16.77 4.46 12.34
N LEU A 85 -15.65 4.43 13.05
CA LEU A 85 -15.41 5.31 14.20
C LEU A 85 -15.41 6.78 13.80
N LEU A 86 -14.81 7.14 12.65
CA LEU A 86 -14.86 8.51 12.13
C LEU A 86 -16.29 8.95 11.79
N GLY A 87 -17.12 8.04 11.27
CA GLY A 87 -18.54 8.32 11.03
C GLY A 87 -19.30 8.63 12.32
N GLY A 88 -19.05 7.84 13.37
CA GLY A 88 -19.60 8.11 14.70
C GLY A 88 -19.08 9.40 15.33
N PHE A 89 -17.81 9.72 15.11
CA PHE A 89 -17.19 10.95 15.61
C PHE A 89 -17.86 12.21 15.05
N VAL A 90 -18.20 12.23 13.77
CA VAL A 90 -18.92 13.36 13.14
C VAL A 90 -20.26 13.65 13.82
N VAL A 91 -20.96 12.59 14.27
CA VAL A 91 -22.20 12.73 15.03
C VAL A 91 -21.93 13.25 16.45
N TYR A 92 -20.86 12.77 17.10
CA TYR A 92 -20.47 13.19 18.44
C TYR A 92 -20.14 14.70 18.54
N ILE A 93 -19.52 15.25 17.49
CA ILE A 93 -19.22 16.68 17.37
C ILE A 93 -20.39 17.51 16.82
N GLU A 94 -21.60 16.94 16.78
CA GLU A 94 -22.82 17.63 16.37
C GLU A 94 -22.71 18.28 14.98
N PHE A 95 -22.01 17.60 14.06
CA PHE A 95 -21.84 18.05 12.68
C PHE A 95 -21.17 19.43 12.52
N ASP A 96 -20.20 19.80 13.36
CA ASP A 96 -19.32 20.96 13.10
C ASP A 96 -18.74 20.85 11.68
N ALA A 97 -19.18 21.75 10.80
CA ALA A 97 -19.08 21.54 9.36
C ALA A 97 -17.64 21.44 8.87
N PHE A 98 -16.76 22.29 9.43
CA PHE A 98 -15.36 22.35 9.04
C PHE A 98 -14.58 21.15 9.58
N SER A 99 -14.71 20.81 10.86
CA SER A 99 -14.04 19.65 11.45
C SER A 99 -14.47 18.36 10.74
N SER A 100 -15.78 18.21 10.50
CA SER A 100 -16.35 17.06 9.79
C SER A 100 -15.80 16.93 8.38
N ALA A 101 -15.74 18.04 7.62
CA ALA A 101 -15.19 18.06 6.27
C ALA A 101 -13.70 17.66 6.24
N VAL A 102 -12.92 18.12 7.21
CA VAL A 102 -11.48 17.82 7.32
C VAL A 102 -11.24 16.33 7.58
N PHE A 103 -11.92 15.73 8.57
CA PHE A 103 -11.79 14.29 8.85
C PHE A 103 -12.35 13.42 7.73
N PHE A 104 -13.45 13.85 7.10
CA PHE A 104 -14.00 13.17 5.94
C PHE A 104 -13.03 13.21 4.76
N GLY A 105 -12.46 14.37 4.43
CA GLY A 105 -11.46 14.52 3.38
C GLY A 105 -10.21 13.66 3.63
N LEU A 106 -9.77 13.58 4.89
CA LEU A 106 -8.68 12.71 5.31
C LEU A 106 -9.01 11.21 5.11
N LEU A 107 -10.24 10.79 5.40
CA LEU A 107 -10.71 9.44 5.11
C LEU A 107 -10.70 9.14 3.60
N GLN A 108 -11.19 10.07 2.77
CA GLN A 108 -11.18 9.93 1.32
C GLN A 108 -9.76 9.79 0.77
N TYR A 109 -8.86 10.64 1.25
CA TYR A 109 -7.45 10.61 0.87
C TYR A 109 -6.84 9.24 1.17
N ARG A 110 -6.94 8.74 2.41
CA ARG A 110 -6.38 7.44 2.81
C ARG A 110 -6.95 6.29 2.00
N ALA A 111 -8.26 6.29 1.79
CA ALA A 111 -8.92 5.17 1.10
C ALA A 111 -8.47 5.07 -0.36
N LEU A 112 -8.29 6.22 -1.03
CA LEU A 112 -7.83 6.29 -2.42
C LEU A 112 -6.34 5.96 -2.55
N THR A 113 -5.47 6.50 -1.69
CA THR A 113 -4.01 6.28 -1.77
C THR A 113 -3.61 4.84 -1.44
N ASN A 114 -4.28 4.20 -0.46
CA ASN A 114 -3.85 2.89 0.05
C ASN A 114 -4.68 1.71 -0.47
N GLY A 115 -5.76 1.92 -1.23
CA GLY A 115 -6.57 0.82 -1.75
C GLY A 115 -7.48 1.14 -2.93
N GLY A 116 -7.29 2.31 -3.54
CA GLY A 116 -8.03 2.75 -4.72
C GLY A 116 -9.55 2.71 -4.54
N MET A 117 -10.26 2.55 -5.67
CA MET A 117 -11.72 2.61 -5.70
C MET A 117 -12.40 1.51 -4.88
N ALA A 118 -11.81 0.31 -4.81
CA ALA A 118 -12.39 -0.81 -4.08
C ALA A 118 -12.40 -0.57 -2.56
N ARG A 119 -11.31 0.01 -2.02
CA ARG A 119 -11.24 0.40 -0.60
C ARG A 119 -12.12 1.61 -0.33
N TRP A 120 -12.06 2.62 -1.18
CA TRP A 120 -12.89 3.82 -1.09
C TRP A 120 -14.37 3.52 -0.87
N ARG A 121 -14.98 2.64 -1.68
CA ARG A 121 -16.39 2.26 -1.49
C ARG A 121 -16.66 1.61 -0.14
N ARG A 122 -15.79 0.68 0.29
CA ARG A 122 -15.97 -0.04 1.56
C ARG A 122 -15.84 0.89 2.77
N ASP A 123 -14.88 1.80 2.74
CA ASP A 123 -14.63 2.73 3.83
C ASP A 123 -15.79 3.75 3.93
N ASN A 124 -16.34 4.21 2.80
CA ASN A 124 -17.54 5.05 2.80
C ASN A 124 -18.78 4.32 3.32
N LEU A 125 -18.99 3.04 2.97
CA LEU A 125 -20.07 2.24 3.54
C LEU A 125 -19.94 2.07 5.06
N ALA A 126 -18.73 1.83 5.56
CA ALA A 126 -18.45 1.72 6.98
C ALA A 126 -18.66 3.06 7.71
N PHE A 127 -18.24 4.17 7.10
CA PHE A 127 -18.47 5.52 7.62
C PHE A 127 -19.96 5.85 7.73
N ILE A 128 -20.74 5.58 6.68
CA ILE A 128 -22.20 5.78 6.70
C ILE A 128 -22.84 4.90 7.78
N ALA A 129 -22.42 3.64 7.92
CA ALA A 129 -22.92 2.76 8.98
C ALA A 129 -22.63 3.33 10.38
N GLY A 130 -21.41 3.82 10.62
CA GLY A 130 -21.04 4.46 11.89
C GLY A 130 -21.86 5.72 12.18
N LEU A 131 -22.05 6.56 11.15
CA LEU A 131 -22.87 7.76 11.23
C LEU A 131 -24.32 7.41 11.58
N LEU A 132 -24.94 6.46 10.88
CA LEU A 132 -26.34 6.07 11.12
C LEU A 132 -26.54 5.46 12.51
N VAL A 133 -25.63 4.57 12.94
CA VAL A 133 -25.71 3.94 14.27
C VAL A 133 -25.58 4.99 15.36
N CYS A 134 -24.58 5.88 15.28
CA CYS A 134 -24.39 6.93 16.28
C CYS A 134 -25.50 7.98 16.23
N TYR A 135 -26.02 8.32 15.05
CA TYR A 135 -27.14 9.26 14.93
C TYR A 135 -28.40 8.71 15.61
N ALA A 136 -28.70 7.42 15.43
CA ALA A 136 -29.83 6.76 16.09
C ALA A 136 -29.70 6.74 17.63
N LEU A 137 -28.46 6.61 18.14
CA LEU A 137 -28.15 6.53 19.57
C LEU A 137 -28.11 7.90 20.26
N LEU A 138 -27.38 8.87 19.69
CA LEU A 138 -27.13 10.17 20.31
C LEU A 138 -28.19 11.22 19.98
N ARG A 139 -28.92 11.07 18.86
CA ARG A 139 -29.94 12.01 18.37
C ARG A 139 -29.53 13.49 18.53
N PRO A 140 -28.38 13.90 17.95
CA PRO A 140 -27.90 15.27 18.08
C PRO A 140 -28.87 16.26 17.41
N SER A 141 -28.89 17.49 17.91
CA SER A 141 -29.53 18.61 17.19
C SER A 141 -28.80 18.85 15.86
N LEU A 142 -29.56 19.10 14.80
CA LEU A 142 -29.02 19.45 13.48
C LEU A 142 -28.71 20.95 13.43
N GLU A 143 -27.89 21.41 14.35
CA GLU A 143 -27.42 22.79 14.38
C GLU A 143 -26.04 22.86 13.77
N ILE A 144 -25.92 23.57 12.64
CA ILE A 144 -24.62 23.78 11.99
C ILE A 144 -23.84 24.78 12.83
N SER A 145 -23.09 24.26 13.79
CA SER A 145 -22.18 25.04 14.61
C SER A 145 -20.84 25.21 13.90
N TYR A 146 -20.23 26.38 14.10
CA TYR A 146 -18.87 26.66 13.66
C TYR A 146 -18.05 27.16 14.85
N THR A 147 -17.05 26.38 15.23
CA THR A 147 -16.06 26.81 16.23
C THR A 147 -14.69 27.05 15.57
N PRO A 148 -14.22 28.32 15.51
CA PRO A 148 -12.98 28.66 14.82
C PRO A 148 -11.75 27.92 15.37
N TYR A 149 -11.67 27.77 16.69
CA TYR A 149 -10.49 27.18 17.35
C TYR A 149 -10.37 25.67 17.07
N ALA A 150 -11.47 24.91 17.14
CA ALA A 150 -11.44 23.47 16.86
C ALA A 150 -11.17 23.19 15.37
N SER A 151 -11.78 23.99 14.49
CA SER A 151 -11.62 23.89 13.04
C SER A 151 -10.20 24.17 12.57
N THR A 152 -9.56 25.21 13.11
CA THR A 152 -8.17 25.56 12.76
C THR A 152 -7.17 24.50 13.21
N LEU A 153 -7.37 23.91 14.39
CA LEU A 153 -6.53 22.83 14.88
C LEU A 153 -6.68 21.56 14.03
N ALA A 154 -7.92 21.16 13.72
CA ALA A 154 -8.18 20.01 12.85
C ALA A 154 -7.51 20.20 11.47
N LEU A 155 -7.61 21.40 10.90
CA LEU A 155 -6.97 21.74 9.63
C LEU A 155 -5.45 21.64 9.70
N LEU A 156 -4.81 22.21 10.73
CA LEU A 156 -3.36 22.14 10.92
C LEU A 156 -2.86 20.70 11.06
N MET A 157 -3.59 19.87 11.81
CA MET A 157 -3.27 18.45 12.00
C MET A 157 -3.33 17.68 10.67
N VAL A 158 -4.38 17.89 9.89
CA VAL A 158 -4.52 17.24 8.58
C VAL A 158 -3.49 17.76 7.58
N ALA A 159 -3.21 19.06 7.57
CA ALA A 159 -2.15 19.63 6.73
C ALA A 159 -0.78 19.02 7.05
N ALA A 160 -0.42 18.93 8.33
CA ALA A 160 0.82 18.30 8.77
C ALA A 160 0.89 16.82 8.33
N TYR A 161 -0.20 16.07 8.50
CA TYR A 161 -0.28 14.68 8.05
C TYR A 161 -0.10 14.53 6.53
N LEU A 162 -0.79 15.34 5.73
CA LEU A 162 -0.67 15.30 4.28
C LEU A 162 0.75 15.63 3.81
N CYS A 163 1.43 16.57 4.46
CA CYS A 163 2.84 16.88 4.18
C CYS A 163 3.77 15.69 4.51
N ILE A 164 3.63 15.10 5.70
CA ILE A 164 4.44 13.95 6.13
C ILE A 164 4.21 12.76 5.19
N PHE A 165 2.94 12.41 4.95
CA PHE A 165 2.58 11.28 4.10
C PHE A 165 2.99 11.53 2.63
N GLY A 166 2.80 12.75 2.13
CA GLY A 166 3.24 13.14 0.79
C GLY A 166 4.75 12.95 0.60
N TYR A 167 5.55 13.35 1.59
CA TYR A 167 7.00 13.16 1.57
C TYR A 167 7.39 11.67 1.60
N VAL A 168 6.78 10.87 2.48
CA VAL A 168 7.02 9.41 2.55
C VAL A 168 6.63 8.73 1.23
N SER A 169 5.48 9.10 0.66
CA SER A 169 4.98 8.58 -0.62
C SER A 169 5.93 8.93 -1.77
N PHE A 170 6.47 10.15 -1.81
CA PHE A 170 7.46 10.56 -2.80
C PHE A 170 8.71 9.68 -2.74
N LEU A 171 9.26 9.45 -1.54
CA LEU A 171 10.44 8.61 -1.35
C LEU A 171 10.19 7.15 -1.78
N LYS A 172 9.04 6.59 -1.41
CA LYS A 172 8.61 5.25 -1.79
C LYS A 172 8.49 5.11 -3.31
N ASN A 173 7.83 6.07 -3.96
CA ASN A 173 7.67 6.10 -5.41
C ASN A 173 9.01 6.24 -6.15
N ALA A 174 9.94 7.04 -5.62
CA ALA A 174 11.29 7.13 -6.17
C ALA A 174 12.05 5.80 -6.06
N GLY A 175 11.88 5.07 -4.95
CA GLY A 175 12.43 3.72 -4.77
C GLY A 175 11.85 2.70 -5.76
N LEU A 176 10.53 2.68 -5.93
CA LEU A 176 9.86 1.80 -6.89
C LEU A 176 10.31 2.06 -8.32
N ARG A 177 10.45 3.32 -8.73
CA ARG A 177 10.97 3.68 -10.06
C ARG A 177 12.38 3.13 -10.32
N ARG A 178 13.25 3.14 -9.31
CA ARG A 178 14.59 2.55 -9.42
C ARG A 178 14.53 1.03 -9.58
N MET A 179 13.67 0.35 -8.82
CA MET A 179 13.48 -1.10 -8.95
C MET A 179 12.95 -1.48 -10.33
N ILE A 180 11.98 -0.73 -10.87
CA ILE A 180 11.46 -0.93 -12.22
C ILE A 180 12.60 -0.78 -13.25
N ALA A 181 13.40 0.28 -13.17
CA ALA A 181 14.52 0.49 -14.09
C ALA A 181 15.58 -0.63 -14.00
N GLN A 182 15.86 -1.15 -12.79
CA GLN A 182 16.74 -2.31 -12.60
C GLN A 182 16.17 -3.58 -13.22
N MET A 183 14.87 -3.83 -13.06
CA MET A 183 14.19 -4.97 -13.68
C MET A 183 14.21 -4.89 -15.20
N GLU A 184 14.02 -3.70 -15.78
CA GLU A 184 14.12 -3.48 -17.22
C GLU A 184 15.54 -3.75 -17.73
N GLN A 185 16.57 -3.27 -17.03
CA GLN A 185 17.98 -3.54 -17.38
C GLN A 185 18.31 -5.04 -17.32
N GLU A 186 17.88 -5.73 -16.26
CA GLU A 186 18.09 -7.16 -16.13
C GLU A 186 17.32 -7.95 -17.20
N GLN A 187 16.10 -7.51 -17.55
CA GLN A 187 15.35 -8.10 -18.65
C GLN A 187 16.08 -7.96 -20.00
N ILE A 188 16.68 -6.80 -20.28
CA ILE A 188 17.48 -6.58 -21.50
C ILE A 188 18.73 -7.48 -21.49
N ARG A 189 19.42 -7.58 -20.34
CA ARG A 189 20.59 -8.45 -20.18
C ARG A 189 20.25 -9.91 -20.44
N LEU A 190 19.18 -10.42 -19.84
CA LEU A 190 18.72 -11.80 -20.03
C LEU A 190 18.32 -12.06 -21.48
N LYS A 191 17.68 -11.10 -22.16
CA LYS A 191 17.37 -11.21 -23.60
C LYS A 191 18.63 -11.30 -24.46
N MET A 192 19.64 -10.47 -24.20
CA MET A 192 20.91 -10.52 -24.93
C MET A 192 21.65 -11.84 -24.70
N LEU A 193 21.67 -12.33 -23.46
CA LEU A 193 22.29 -13.61 -23.13
C LEU A 193 21.56 -14.78 -23.80
N ASN A 194 20.24 -14.80 -23.77
CA ASN A 194 19.42 -15.80 -24.46
C ASN A 194 19.69 -15.76 -25.98
N TYR A 195 19.76 -14.56 -26.57
CA TYR A 195 20.13 -14.41 -27.98
C TYR A 195 21.51 -15.00 -28.29
N GLN A 196 22.52 -14.74 -27.46
CA GLN A 196 23.86 -15.32 -27.63
C GLN A 196 23.83 -16.85 -27.56
N PHE A 197 23.13 -17.43 -26.59
CA PHE A 197 22.96 -18.89 -26.51
C PHE A 197 22.21 -19.46 -27.71
N SER A 198 21.20 -18.76 -28.22
CA SER A 198 20.39 -19.22 -29.35
C SER A 198 21.20 -19.45 -30.63
N LYS A 199 22.36 -18.81 -30.78
CA LYS A 199 23.28 -19.02 -31.92
C LYS A 199 23.92 -20.41 -31.94
N TYR A 200 24.03 -21.05 -30.78
CA TYR A 200 24.60 -22.39 -30.63
C TYR A 200 23.55 -23.50 -30.60
N LEU A 201 22.26 -23.13 -30.68
CA LEU A 201 21.14 -24.05 -30.67
C LEU A 201 20.67 -24.33 -32.10
N SER A 202 20.40 -25.60 -32.42
CA SER A 202 19.75 -25.93 -33.70
C SER A 202 18.36 -25.26 -33.78
N PRO A 203 17.90 -24.84 -34.98
CA PRO A 203 16.61 -24.15 -35.14
C PRO A 203 15.42 -24.91 -34.53
N ASN A 204 15.40 -26.23 -34.70
CA ASN A 204 14.37 -27.12 -34.15
C ASN A 204 14.36 -27.17 -32.62
N LEU A 205 15.53 -27.02 -31.98
CA LEU A 205 15.65 -27.05 -30.52
C LEU A 205 15.29 -25.69 -29.92
N LYS A 206 15.70 -24.60 -30.58
CA LYS A 206 15.30 -23.23 -30.24
C LYS A 206 13.80 -23.05 -30.24
N GLU A 207 13.11 -23.44 -31.31
CA GLU A 207 11.65 -23.31 -31.45
C GLU A 207 10.91 -24.10 -30.35
N LYS A 208 11.39 -25.29 -29.99
CA LYS A 208 10.80 -26.09 -28.90
C LYS A 208 10.94 -25.44 -27.53
N ILE A 209 12.11 -24.85 -27.24
CA ILE A 209 12.37 -24.15 -25.97
C ILE A 209 11.53 -22.87 -25.87
N GLU A 210 11.40 -22.11 -26.97
CA GLU A 210 10.54 -20.91 -27.01
C GLU A 210 9.06 -21.24 -26.82
N GLN A 211 8.62 -22.42 -27.25
CA GLN A 211 7.24 -22.91 -27.04
C GLN A 211 7.00 -23.55 -25.67
N ASP A 212 7.98 -23.50 -24.75
CA ASP A 212 7.94 -24.10 -23.41
C ASP A 212 7.53 -25.59 -23.43
N ARG A 213 7.84 -26.30 -24.52
CA ARG A 213 7.60 -27.73 -24.64
C ARG A 213 8.79 -28.48 -24.08
N GLU A 214 8.56 -29.35 -23.10
CA GLU A 214 9.58 -30.30 -22.63
C GLU A 214 10.23 -31.00 -23.83
N VAL A 215 11.52 -30.77 -24.01
CA VAL A 215 12.30 -31.47 -25.02
C VAL A 215 12.57 -32.89 -24.53
N LYS A 216 11.56 -33.76 -24.63
CA LYS A 216 11.81 -35.20 -24.58
C LYS A 216 12.48 -35.58 -25.90
N LEU A 217 13.75 -35.95 -25.82
CA LEU A 217 14.51 -36.57 -26.91
C LEU A 217 13.93 -37.96 -27.17
N SER A 218 12.78 -38.03 -27.82
CA SER A 218 12.20 -39.28 -28.29
C SER A 218 12.80 -39.63 -29.64
N THR A 219 13.39 -40.83 -29.76
CA THR A 219 13.88 -41.36 -31.03
C THR A 219 12.69 -41.59 -31.96
N GLN A 220 12.57 -40.79 -33.03
CA GLN A 220 11.55 -40.96 -34.06
C GLN A 220 12.23 -41.12 -35.42
N ARG A 221 11.79 -42.13 -36.19
CA ARG A 221 12.25 -42.30 -37.57
C ARG A 221 11.73 -41.16 -38.44
N LYS A 222 12.63 -40.32 -38.94
CA LYS A 222 12.32 -39.24 -39.91
C LYS A 222 13.00 -39.54 -41.25
N ARG A 223 12.32 -39.24 -42.36
CA ARG A 223 12.93 -39.22 -43.70
C ARG A 223 13.59 -37.86 -43.87
N LEU A 224 14.92 -37.83 -43.84
CA LEU A 224 15.74 -36.61 -43.90
C LEU A 224 16.68 -36.74 -45.10
N VAL A 225 16.93 -35.66 -45.82
CA VAL A 225 18.02 -35.59 -46.80
C VAL A 225 19.24 -35.05 -46.08
N VAL A 226 20.33 -35.82 -46.05
CA VAL A 226 21.58 -35.41 -45.41
C VAL A 226 22.53 -34.95 -46.50
N PHE A 227 23.00 -33.71 -46.39
CA PHE A 227 24.01 -33.14 -47.28
C PHE A 227 25.36 -33.22 -46.59
N PHE A 228 26.35 -33.78 -47.29
CA PHE A 228 27.74 -33.81 -46.83
C PHE A 228 28.56 -32.90 -47.74
N SER A 229 29.22 -31.91 -47.15
CA SER A 229 30.25 -31.13 -47.82
C SER A 229 31.51 -31.16 -46.97
N ASP A 230 32.59 -31.62 -47.57
CA ASP A 230 33.93 -31.53 -47.00
C ASP A 230 34.72 -30.45 -47.73
N ILE A 231 35.70 -29.86 -47.05
CA ILE A 231 36.60 -28.87 -47.65
C ILE A 231 37.87 -29.61 -48.08
N VAL A 232 38.02 -29.78 -49.39
CA VAL A 232 39.20 -30.43 -49.98
C VAL A 232 40.46 -29.66 -49.60
N GLY A 233 41.46 -30.34 -49.05
CA GLY A 233 42.76 -29.75 -48.71
C GLY A 233 42.76 -28.90 -47.43
N PHE A 234 41.73 -28.98 -46.58
CA PHE A 234 41.66 -28.21 -45.33
C PHE A 234 42.89 -28.41 -44.42
N SER A 235 43.37 -29.64 -44.28
CA SER A 235 44.55 -29.96 -43.47
C SER A 235 45.81 -29.24 -43.96
N GLU A 236 46.05 -29.22 -45.27
CA GLU A 236 47.23 -28.59 -45.86
C GLU A 236 47.19 -27.06 -45.73
N ILE A 237 46.00 -26.47 -45.79
CA ILE A 237 45.81 -25.02 -45.56
C ILE A 237 46.03 -24.67 -44.09
N ALA A 238 45.54 -25.49 -43.16
CA ALA A 238 45.72 -25.28 -41.72
C ALA A 238 47.20 -25.35 -41.32
N ASP A 239 47.93 -26.37 -41.79
CA ASP A 239 49.36 -26.54 -41.51
C ASP A 239 50.20 -25.35 -42.01
N ARG A 240 49.81 -24.68 -43.11
CA ARG A 240 50.48 -23.47 -43.63
C ARG A 240 50.11 -22.18 -42.89
N MET A 241 49.04 -22.16 -42.10
CA MET A 241 48.61 -20.98 -41.35
C MET A 241 49.19 -20.94 -39.93
N ASP A 242 49.69 -22.08 -39.44
CA ASP A 242 50.33 -22.22 -38.14
C ASP A 242 51.85 -21.86 -38.15
N ASP A 243 52.43 -21.67 -39.34
CA ASP A 243 53.81 -21.17 -39.60
C ASP A 243 53.86 -19.63 -39.72
#